data_AF-A0A2U3LGI9-F1
#
_entry.id   AF-A0A2U3LGI9-F1
#
_cell.length_a   1.000
_cell.length_b   1.000
_cell.length_c   1.000
_cell.angle_alpha   90.00
_cell.angle_beta   90.00
_cell.angle_gamma   90.00
#
_symmetry.space_group_name_H-M   'P 1'
#
loop_
_entity.id
_entity.type
_entity.pdbx_description
1 polymer ?
#
loop_
_entity_poly.entity_id
_entity_poly.type
_entity_poly.pdbx_seq_one_letter_code
_entity_poly.pdbx_strand_id
1 'polypeptide(L)'
;MSAIRKDKNVIFTHQEVGEYATIECVGQYLLAAHLINTVFAPFRQQIGVLVDFGCGAGKSTRAVAGSVRPGGRVIGVDVSEEF
;
A
#
# COMPACT_ATOMS: atom_id res chain seq x y z
N MET A 1 -5.07 22.67 -13.58
CA MET A 1 -4.40 22.81 -12.27
C MET A 1 -5.29 22.21 -11.21
N SER A 2 -5.05 20.94 -10.83
CA SER A 2 -5.80 20.25 -9.79
C SER A 2 -5.06 20.36 -8.46
N ALA A 3 -5.78 20.78 -7.42
CA ALA A 3 -5.24 21.08 -6.11
C ALA A 3 -4.81 19.81 -5.38
N ILE A 4 -3.51 19.72 -5.05
CA ILE A 4 -2.97 18.67 -4.20
C ILE A 4 -3.48 18.91 -2.77
N ARG A 5 -4.49 18.15 -2.34
CA ARG A 5 -4.85 18.05 -0.92
C ARG A 5 -3.74 17.28 -0.21
N LYS A 6 -2.95 18.01 0.60
CA LYS A 6 -2.00 17.43 1.56
C LYS A 6 -2.75 16.82 2.73
N ASP A 7 -3.24 15.60 2.57
CA ASP A 7 -3.46 14.72 3.72
C ASP A 7 -2.23 13.83 3.89
N LYS A 8 -1.42 14.14 4.91
CA LYS A 8 -0.42 13.28 5.55
C LYS A 8 0.54 12.51 4.62
N ASN A 9 1.66 13.14 4.25
CA ASN A 9 2.99 12.56 3.92
C ASN A 9 3.09 11.09 3.42
N VAL A 10 2.22 10.67 2.50
CA VAL A 10 2.34 9.38 1.79
C VAL A 10 2.11 9.65 0.31
N ILE A 11 3.08 9.26 -0.52
CA ILE A 11 3.01 9.43 -1.98
C ILE A 11 2.67 8.06 -2.57
N PHE A 12 1.48 7.94 -3.13
CA PHE A 12 1.07 6.80 -3.96
C PHE A 12 1.29 7.19 -5.42
N THR A 13 1.92 6.31 -6.20
CA THR A 13 2.28 6.57 -7.61
C THR A 13 1.12 6.40 -8.58
N HIS A 14 -0.04 5.94 -8.12
CA HIS A 14 -1.27 5.86 -8.92
C HIS A 14 -2.37 6.69 -8.24
N GLN A 15 -2.66 7.86 -8.83
CA GLN A 15 -3.46 8.93 -8.22
C GLN A 15 -4.90 8.99 -8.75
N GLU A 16 -5.36 7.96 -9.47
CA GLU A 16 -6.73 7.84 -9.97
C GLU A 16 -7.58 7.05 -8.96
N VAL A 17 -7.75 7.62 -7.75
CA VAL A 17 -8.48 7.00 -6.61
C VAL A 17 -9.93 6.58 -6.98
N GLY A 18 -10.49 7.13 -8.05
CA GLY A 18 -11.88 6.90 -8.50
C GLY A 18 -12.13 5.53 -9.13
N GLU A 19 -11.16 4.93 -9.82
CA GLU A 19 -11.34 3.62 -10.49
C GLU A 19 -11.22 2.44 -9.51
N TYR A 20 -10.60 2.66 -8.35
CA TYR A 20 -10.39 1.64 -7.32
C TYR A 20 -11.66 1.22 -6.57
N ALA A 21 -12.71 2.04 -6.58
CA ALA A 21 -13.94 1.80 -5.82
C ALA A 21 -14.82 0.69 -6.40
N THR A 22 -14.58 0.28 -7.66
CA THR A 22 -15.44 -0.68 -8.39
C THR A 22 -14.95 -2.13 -8.32
N ILE A 23 -13.68 -2.37 -8.01
CA ILE A 23 -13.16 -3.72 -7.83
C ILE A 23 -13.42 -4.13 -6.38
N GLU A 24 -14.35 -5.06 -6.16
CA GLU A 24 -14.65 -5.61 -4.84
C GLU A 24 -13.36 -6.04 -4.10
N CYS A 25 -13.28 -5.71 -2.81
CA CYS A 25 -12.27 -6.27 -1.92
C CYS A 25 -12.58 -7.76 -1.73
N VAL A 26 -12.00 -8.62 -2.56
CA VAL A 26 -12.00 -10.06 -2.26
C VAL A 26 -11.19 -10.23 -0.98
N GLY A 27 -11.80 -10.78 0.08
CA GLY A 27 -11.24 -10.79 1.45
C GLY A 27 -9.82 -11.38 1.58
N GLN A 28 -9.36 -12.11 0.56
CA GLN A 28 -8.01 -12.65 0.44
C GLN A 28 -6.91 -11.58 0.50
N TYR A 29 -7.10 -10.39 -0.08
CA TYR A 29 -6.07 -9.33 -0.07
C TYR A 29 -5.86 -8.72 1.31
N LEU A 30 -6.95 -8.55 2.07
CA LEU A 30 -6.87 -8.05 3.45
C LEU A 30 -6.30 -9.10 4.39
N LEU A 31 -6.60 -10.39 4.16
CA LEU A 31 -5.99 -11.49 4.89
C LEU A 31 -4.47 -11.54 4.66
N ALA A 32 -4.01 -11.43 3.41
CA ALA A 32 -2.59 -11.40 3.09
C ALA A 32 -1.88 -10.25 3.81
N ALA A 33 -2.45 -9.05 3.78
CA ALA A 33 -1.90 -7.89 4.50
C ALA A 33 -1.87 -8.09 6.02
N HIS A 34 -2.91 -8.70 6.60
CA HIS A 34 -2.95 -9.02 8.03
C HIS A 34 -1.82 -9.99 8.44
N LEU A 35 -1.59 -11.03 7.63
CA LEU A 35 -0.51 -11.98 7.87
C LEU A 35 0.87 -11.30 7.77
N ILE A 36 1.10 -10.48 6.75
CA ILE A 36 2.36 -9.72 6.58
C ILE A 36 2.60 -8.79 7.78
N ASN A 37 1.58 -8.04 8.20
CA ASN A 37 1.67 -7.16 9.36
C ASN A 37 2.01 -7.95 10.64
N THR A 38 1.41 -9.12 10.82
CA THR A 38 1.66 -9.99 11.98
C THR A 38 3.09 -10.52 12.01
N VAL A 39 3.58 -10.99 10.86
CA VAL A 39 4.95 -11.50 10.74
C VAL A 39 5.99 -10.39 10.93
N PHE A 40 5.70 -9.18 10.44
CA PHE A 40 6.63 -8.04 10.53
C PHE A 40 6.51 -7.23 11.81
N ALA A 41 5.48 -7.44 12.63
CA ALA A 41 5.27 -6.70 13.88
C ALA A 41 6.51 -6.67 14.80
N PRO A 42 7.27 -7.77 15.02
CA PRO A 42 8.48 -7.75 15.86
C PRO A 42 9.62 -6.90 15.29
N PHE A 43 9.65 -6.73 13.97
CA PHE A 43 10.72 -6.04 13.24
C PHE A 43 10.35 -4.64 12.80
N ARG A 44 9.10 -4.22 13.03
CA ARG A 44 8.52 -2.96 12.52
C ARG A 44 9.44 -1.76 12.67
N GLN A 45 10.11 -1.59 13.81
CA GLN A 45 11.00 -0.45 14.06
C GLN A 45 12.25 -0.40 13.16
N GLN A 46 12.63 -1.53 12.58
CA GLN A 46 13.78 -1.68 11.69
C GLN A 46 13.40 -1.50 10.22
N ILE A 47 12.11 -1.61 9.88
CA ILE A 47 11.62 -1.55 8.51
C ILE A 47 11.35 -0.09 8.13
N GLY A 48 12.34 0.55 7.50
CA GLY A 48 12.22 1.92 6.98
C GLY A 48 11.51 2.01 5.62
N VAL A 49 11.65 0.99 4.77
CA VAL A 49 11.05 0.90 3.44
C VAL A 49 10.58 -0.53 3.21
N LEU A 50 9.35 -0.68 2.68
CA LEU A 50 8.80 -1.95 2.20
C LEU A 50 8.45 -1.78 0.71
N VAL A 51 8.87 -2.73 -0.12
CA VAL A 51 8.56 -2.77 -1.55
C VAL A 51 7.64 -3.97 -1.81
N ASP A 52 6.48 -3.70 -2.40
CA ASP A 52 5.47 -4.69 -2.78
C ASP A 52 5.48 -4.86 -4.30
N PHE A 53 6.05 -5.97 -4.77
CA PHE A 53 6.17 -6.30 -6.19
C PHE A 53 4.95 -7.09 -6.66
N GLY A 54 4.40 -6.73 -7.82
CA GLY A 54 3.12 -7.26 -8.29
C GLY A 54 1.96 -6.69 -7.48
N CYS A 55 2.03 -5.41 -7.11
CA CYS A 55 1.06 -4.80 -6.21
C CYS A 55 -0.34 -4.65 -6.83
N GLY A 56 -0.45 -4.79 -8.15
CA GLY A 56 -1.63 -4.47 -8.94
C GLY A 56 -2.20 -3.10 -8.53
N ALA A 57 -3.49 -3.09 -8.20
CA ALA A 57 -4.22 -1.94 -7.70
C ALA A 57 -3.79 -1.40 -6.30
N GLY A 58 -2.75 -1.96 -5.68
CA GLY A 58 -2.17 -1.48 -4.43
C GLY A 58 -3.03 -1.72 -3.17
N LYS A 59 -3.98 -2.66 -3.21
CA LYS A 59 -4.95 -2.91 -2.11
C LYS A 59 -4.27 -3.45 -0.85
N SER A 60 -3.50 -4.54 -0.98
CA SER A 60 -2.67 -5.09 0.11
C SER A 60 -1.53 -4.13 0.48
N THR A 61 -0.93 -3.47 -0.50
CA THR A 61 0.16 -2.50 -0.34
C THR A 61 -0.19 -1.39 0.66
N ARG A 62 -1.42 -0.84 0.58
CA ARG A 62 -1.91 0.14 1.56
C ARG A 62 -2.09 -0.48 2.94
N ALA A 63 -2.62 -1.70 3.00
CA ALA A 63 -2.90 -2.38 4.26
C ALA A 63 -1.64 -2.84 5.01
N VAL A 64 -0.50 -3.03 4.33
CA VAL A 64 0.80 -3.35 4.96
C VAL A 64 1.57 -2.12 5.48
N ALA A 65 0.97 -0.93 5.44
CA ALA A 65 1.57 0.26 6.08
C ALA A 65 1.80 0.08 7.59
N GLY A 66 1.10 -0.86 8.23
CA GLY A 66 1.34 -1.25 9.63
C GLY A 66 2.70 -1.92 9.87
N SER A 67 3.32 -2.50 8.83
CA SER A 67 4.59 -3.22 8.92
C SER A 67 5.82 -2.34 9.01
N VAL A 68 5.71 -1.05 8.63
CA VAL A 68 6.87 -0.14 8.62
C VAL A 68 6.92 0.72 9.89
N ARG A 69 8.12 1.22 10.22
CA ARG A 69 8.31 2.15 11.33
C ARG A 69 7.53 3.46 11.10
N PRO A 70 7.21 4.24 12.14
CA PRO A 70 6.70 5.60 11.96
C PRO A 70 7.61 6.43 11.02
N GLY A 71 7.01 7.04 10.00
CA GLY A 71 7.75 7.76 8.95
C GLY A 71 8.45 6.89 7.91
N GLY A 72 8.24 5.57 7.94
CA GLY A 72 8.66 4.64 6.90
C GLY A 72 7.84 4.77 5.61
N ARG A 73 8.25 4.05 4.56
CA ARG A 73 7.63 4.11 3.23
C ARG A 73 7.17 2.73 2.78
N VAL A 74 6.04 2.68 2.09
CA VAL A 74 5.61 1.52 1.31
C VAL A 74 5.57 1.93 -0.16
N ILE A 75 6.19 1.13 -1.01
CA ILE A 75 6.30 1.37 -2.45
C ILE A 75 5.66 0.19 -3.17
N GLY A 76 4.63 0.45 -3.97
CA GLY A 76 4.08 -0.55 -4.89
C GLY A 76 4.79 -0.51 -6.23
N VAL A 77 5.11 -1.68 -6.78
CA VAL A 77 5.67 -1.83 -8.13
C VAL A 77 4.85 -2.88 -8.87
N ASP A 78 4.27 -2.51 -10.00
CA ASP A 78 3.64 -3.45 -10.92
C ASP A 78 4.12 -3.18 -12.35
N VAL A 79 4.10 -4.23 -13.17
CA VAL A 79 4.51 -4.17 -14.58
C VAL A 79 3.34 -3.80 -15.49
N SER A 80 2.11 -4.01 -15.03
CA SER A 80 0.92 -3.74 -15.82
C SER A 80 0.61 -2.26 -15.83
N GLU A 81 0.21 -1.75 -17.00
CA GLU A 81 -0.17 -0.35 -17.19
C GLU A 81 -1.62 -0.07 -16.76
N GLU A 82 -2.46 -1.11 -16.65
CA GLU A 82 -3.91 -0.99 -16.39
C GLU A 82 -4.28 -1.52 -15.00
N PHE A 83 -4.48 -0.61 -14.02
CA PHE A 83 -5.14 -0.90 -12.73
C PHE A 83 -5.82 0.29 -12.05
#